data_AF-A0A9W8VAM6-F1
#
_entry.id   AF-A0A9W8VAM6-F1
#
_cell.length_a   1.000
_cell.length_b   1.000
_cell.length_c   1.000
_cell.angle_alpha   90.00
_cell.angle_beta   90.00
_cell.angle_gamma   90.00
#
_symmetry.space_group_name_H-M   'P 1'
#
loop_
_entity.id
_entity.type
_entity.pdbx_description
1 polymer ?
#
loop_
_entity_poly.entity_id
_entity_poly.type
_entity_poly.pdbx_seq_one_letter_code
_entity_poly.pdbx_strand_id
1 'polypeptide(L)'
;MKALAVSCGHMLRDPRRIIKQLAVFVAISIFFLFAFNRGWSVESLSIGTLSPDELKNITQTAKFFIDNPIQAPYKEKFWEAGQRSKHLGQWLWQADTLGSKSRDGRELHATTEKVAQQLYPFLQNPPRNPGSKTPLADLRKSYERGSRGIIIPVGGGEQSIRFASHLIVSLRQVLGSKLPIQIAYAGDEDLPKRNRERIQALKGVKNIEFLDVLSVFDDFTLKLKDGGWAIKVFALLASKFEKAILLDADAVFLQKPEQLFNQKPYIDKGAYLFHDRLLWQHAFQDRHQWWADQIKEPSAEMNESRVWMEDYAEECDSGVVVVDKSQIPIFAGLLHVAWQNTYDVREEATYRLGHGDKESWWLGLELAGSTYEFEAHYGSMIGWGNAPEVQNVTKVCSFVIAHLDTKDRLIWYNGSLLKNKRVDATGYEVPSYWMMDGKWHKGRTKDNMSCMSDSKVHELTKEEKRILSDSIKVAKEVDLTLNSADRGSG
;
A
#
# COMPACT_ATOMS: atom_id res chain seq x y z
N MET A 1 7.03 -69.60 7.32
CA MET A 1 8.34 -70.22 7.00
C MET A 1 9.19 -69.13 6.37
N LYS A 2 10.19 -68.61 7.10
CA LYS A 2 11.64 -68.78 6.81
C LYS A 2 11.97 -68.49 5.34
N ALA A 3 12.87 -67.61 4.93
CA ALA A 3 13.81 -66.74 5.60
C ALA A 3 14.42 -65.88 4.47
N LEU A 4 14.67 -64.59 4.71
CA LEU A 4 15.81 -63.84 4.17
C LEU A 4 15.88 -62.50 4.92
N ALA A 5 16.15 -62.63 6.21
CA ALA A 5 16.70 -61.58 7.04
C ALA A 5 18.22 -61.77 7.02
N VAL A 6 18.97 -60.93 6.28
CA VAL A 6 20.35 -60.52 6.60
C VAL A 6 20.61 -59.21 5.86
N SER A 7 20.42 -58.08 6.53
CA SER A 7 21.33 -56.93 6.55
C SER A 7 20.65 -55.76 7.28
N CYS A 8 20.20 -56.03 8.51
CA CYS A 8 19.83 -55.00 9.47
C CYS A 8 20.72 -55.25 10.68
N GLY A 9 21.94 -54.72 10.62
CA GLY A 9 22.94 -55.04 11.62
C GLY A 9 24.33 -54.53 11.24
N HIS A 10 24.46 -53.22 11.01
CA HIS A 10 25.67 -52.43 11.32
C HIS A 10 25.49 -50.97 10.90
N MET A 11 24.67 -50.21 11.63
CA MET A 11 24.75 -48.74 11.63
C MET A 11 24.33 -48.14 12.98
N LEU A 12 24.75 -48.77 14.08
CA LEU A 12 24.65 -48.22 15.43
C LEU A 12 25.94 -48.50 16.20
N ARG A 13 27.06 -47.97 15.71
CA ARG A 13 28.32 -47.88 16.46
C ARG A 13 29.12 -46.71 15.91
N ASP A 14 28.73 -45.50 16.31
CA ASP A 14 29.67 -44.48 16.77
C ASP A 14 28.89 -43.22 17.20
N PRO A 15 28.65 -43.00 18.51
CA PRO A 15 27.98 -41.78 18.98
C PRO A 15 28.73 -40.51 18.56
N ARG A 16 30.03 -40.58 18.26
CA ARG A 16 30.81 -39.43 17.78
C ARG A 16 30.44 -39.02 16.36
N ARG A 17 29.93 -39.93 15.52
CA ARG A 17 29.53 -39.63 14.14
C ARG A 17 28.15 -38.94 14.08
N ILE A 18 27.24 -39.34 14.96
CA ILE A 18 25.94 -38.69 15.14
C ILE A 18 26.13 -37.28 15.73
N ILE A 19 27.02 -37.13 16.71
CA ILE A 19 27.36 -35.81 17.28
C ILE A 19 28.00 -34.91 16.22
N LYS A 20 28.88 -35.44 15.35
CA LYS A 20 29.48 -34.66 14.25
C LYS A 20 28.44 -34.26 13.19
N GLN A 21 27.49 -35.13 12.84
CA GLN A 21 26.43 -34.80 11.88
C GLN A 21 25.42 -33.80 12.44
N LEU A 22 25.06 -33.90 13.73
CA LEU A 22 24.26 -32.90 14.43
C LEU A 22 25.01 -31.57 14.57
N ALA A 23 26.31 -31.58 14.86
CA ALA A 23 27.12 -30.37 14.94
C ALA A 23 27.24 -29.67 13.57
N VAL A 24 27.34 -30.42 12.48
CA VAL A 24 27.33 -29.87 11.11
C VAL A 24 25.96 -29.32 10.75
N PHE A 25 24.87 -30.00 11.11
CA PHE A 25 23.51 -29.49 10.90
C PHE A 25 23.24 -28.23 11.71
N VAL A 26 23.65 -28.18 12.98
CA VAL A 26 23.53 -27.01 13.84
C VAL A 26 24.42 -25.87 13.32
N ALA A 27 25.64 -26.15 12.86
CA ALA A 27 26.51 -25.14 12.27
C ALA A 27 25.95 -24.57 10.95
N ILE A 28 25.32 -25.42 10.12
CA ILE A 28 24.66 -25.00 8.88
C ILE A 28 23.37 -24.22 9.20
N SER A 29 22.58 -24.63 10.19
CA SER A 29 21.40 -23.88 10.64
C SER A 29 21.76 -22.54 11.28
N ILE A 30 22.86 -22.47 12.04
CA ILE A 30 23.40 -21.21 12.58
C ILE A 30 23.96 -20.36 11.44
N PHE A 31 24.65 -20.95 10.46
CA PHE A 31 25.12 -20.22 9.28
C PHE A 31 23.97 -19.67 8.44
N PHE A 32 22.87 -20.42 8.28
CA PHE A 32 21.66 -19.92 7.61
C PHE A 32 20.93 -18.85 8.44
N LEU A 33 20.89 -18.97 9.77
CA LEU A 33 20.40 -17.91 10.67
C LEU A 33 21.25 -16.63 10.58
N PHE A 34 22.56 -16.73 10.36
CA PHE A 34 23.45 -15.57 10.18
C PHE A 34 23.50 -15.05 8.74
N ALA A 35 23.29 -15.90 7.72
CA ALA A 35 23.35 -15.52 6.31
C ALA A 35 22.04 -14.91 5.80
N PHE A 36 20.87 -15.34 6.31
CA PHE A 36 19.57 -14.74 5.98
C PHE A 36 19.20 -13.53 6.85
N ASN A 37 19.93 -13.28 7.93
CA ASN A 37 19.75 -12.08 8.76
C ASN A 37 20.66 -10.92 8.31
N ARG A 38 21.01 -10.88 7.00
CA ARG A 38 21.72 -9.77 6.35
C ARG A 38 20.77 -8.74 5.72
N GLY A 39 19.55 -8.64 6.24
CA GLY A 39 18.77 -7.41 6.21
C GLY A 39 18.72 -6.92 7.65
N TRP A 40 19.37 -5.78 7.92
CA TRP A 40 19.61 -5.18 9.25
C TRP A 40 20.87 -5.70 9.95
N SER A 41 22.00 -5.02 9.73
CA SER A 41 23.07 -4.99 10.72
C SER A 41 22.56 -4.21 11.94
N VAL A 42 21.82 -4.90 12.81
CA VAL A 42 21.67 -4.47 14.20
C VAL A 42 23.02 -4.72 14.84
N GLU A 43 23.92 -3.73 14.76
CA GLU A 43 24.93 -3.58 15.80
C GLU A 43 24.21 -3.69 17.14
N SER A 44 24.76 -4.51 18.03
CA SER A 44 24.20 -4.88 19.31
C SER A 44 23.83 -3.66 20.17
N LEU A 45 22.65 -3.12 19.93
CA LEU A 45 22.00 -2.15 20.82
C LEU A 45 21.58 -2.94 22.06
N SER A 46 22.31 -2.70 23.15
CA SER A 46 21.98 -3.18 24.48
C SER A 46 20.51 -2.85 24.80
N ILE A 47 19.66 -3.88 24.80
CA ILE A 47 18.25 -3.77 25.19
C ILE A 47 18.23 -3.49 26.69
N GLY A 48 18.12 -2.22 27.08
CA GLY A 48 17.84 -1.86 28.47
C GLY A 48 18.16 -0.43 28.90
N THR A 49 19.13 0.24 28.27
CA THR A 49 19.56 1.60 28.65
C THR A 49 20.27 2.28 27.48
N LEU A 50 19.86 3.49 27.11
CA LEU A 50 20.68 4.36 26.26
C LEU A 50 21.89 4.80 27.09
N SER A 51 23.09 4.66 26.54
CA SER A 51 24.26 5.26 27.13
C SER A 51 24.13 6.80 27.11
N PRO A 52 24.76 7.53 28.05
CA PRO A 52 24.77 8.98 28.04
C PRO A 52 25.29 9.59 26.73
N ASP A 53 26.24 8.92 26.08
CA ASP A 53 26.82 9.36 24.81
C ASP A 53 25.84 9.17 23.64
N GLU A 54 25.08 8.07 23.60
CA GLU A 54 24.01 7.87 22.60
C GLU A 54 22.91 8.91 22.76
N LEU A 55 22.43 9.17 23.98
CA LEU A 55 21.40 10.18 24.21
C LEU A 55 21.90 11.58 23.84
N LYS A 56 23.15 11.90 24.14
CA LYS A 56 23.78 13.16 23.74
C LYS A 56 23.86 13.29 22.22
N ASN A 57 24.25 12.23 21.51
CA ASN A 57 24.30 12.22 20.05
C ASN A 57 22.90 12.44 19.45
N ILE A 58 21.89 11.70 19.92
CA ILE A 58 20.50 11.87 19.50
C ILE A 58 20.04 13.31 19.70
N THR A 59 20.28 13.89 20.88
CA THR A 59 19.88 15.27 21.18
C THR A 59 20.59 16.29 20.27
N GLN A 60 21.87 16.07 19.95
CA GLN A 60 22.61 16.92 19.00
C GLN A 60 22.05 16.81 17.58
N THR A 61 21.79 15.60 17.09
CA THR A 61 21.19 15.36 15.77
C THR A 61 19.78 15.96 15.68
N ALA A 62 18.95 15.75 16.70
CA ALA A 62 17.61 16.31 16.76
C ALA A 62 17.63 17.84 16.77
N LYS A 63 18.54 18.44 17.54
CA LYS A 63 18.74 19.90 17.52
C LYS A 63 19.13 20.37 16.12
N PHE A 64 20.05 19.69 15.45
CA PHE A 64 20.42 20.03 14.07
C PHE A 64 19.22 19.95 13.13
N PHE A 65 18.38 18.92 13.20
CA PHE A 65 17.18 18.80 12.36
C PHE A 65 16.14 19.90 12.64
N ILE A 66 15.97 20.27 13.91
CA ILE A 66 15.06 21.36 14.31
C ILE A 66 15.57 22.71 13.78
N ASP A 67 16.85 23.00 13.97
CA ASP A 67 17.48 24.26 13.58
C ASP A 67 17.63 24.38 12.04
N ASN A 68 17.58 23.27 11.30
CA ASN A 68 17.72 23.21 9.84
C ASN A 68 16.54 22.45 9.20
N PRO A 69 15.33 23.04 9.12
CA PRO A 69 14.19 22.38 8.48
C PRO A 69 14.45 22.07 6.99
N ILE A 70 13.75 21.06 6.47
CA ILE A 70 13.68 20.81 5.03
C ILE A 70 12.92 21.98 4.37
N GLN A 71 13.53 22.61 3.37
CA GLN A 71 12.97 23.74 2.64
C GLN A 71 13.10 23.51 1.14
N ALA A 72 12.32 24.26 0.36
CA ALA A 72 12.39 24.25 -1.10
C ALA A 72 13.80 24.64 -1.62
N PRO A 73 14.25 24.12 -2.77
CA PRO A 73 13.54 23.18 -3.65
C PRO A 73 13.44 21.77 -3.06
N TYR A 74 12.22 21.27 -2.90
CA TYR A 74 11.95 19.98 -2.26
C TYR A 74 12.41 18.78 -3.09
N LYS A 75 12.46 18.92 -4.42
CA LYS A 75 12.89 17.85 -5.35
C LYS A 75 14.28 17.31 -5.01
N GLU A 76 15.15 18.12 -4.42
CA GLU A 76 16.53 17.72 -4.05
C GLU A 76 16.65 17.17 -2.62
N LYS A 77 15.53 17.10 -1.88
CA LYS A 77 15.51 16.84 -0.44
C LYS A 77 14.87 15.51 -0.05
N PHE A 78 14.48 14.67 -1.01
CA PHE A 78 13.82 13.41 -0.74
C PHE A 78 14.74 12.46 0.04
N TRP A 79 16.01 12.32 -0.37
CA TRP A 79 16.99 11.53 0.39
C TRP A 79 17.14 12.03 1.84
N GLU A 80 17.33 13.34 2.01
CA GLU A 80 17.54 13.95 3.32
C GLU A 80 16.31 13.78 4.22
N ALA A 81 15.12 14.04 3.70
CA ALA A 81 13.86 13.82 4.39
C ALA A 81 13.67 12.34 4.75
N GLY A 82 14.02 11.42 3.86
CA GLY A 82 14.04 9.97 4.10
C GLY A 82 14.95 9.57 5.26
N GLN A 83 16.20 10.05 5.27
CA GLN A 83 17.15 9.78 6.36
C GLN A 83 16.66 10.34 7.70
N ARG A 84 16.08 11.55 7.70
CA ARG A 84 15.45 12.12 8.91
C ARG A 84 14.25 11.28 9.36
N SER A 85 13.48 10.72 8.44
CA SER A 85 12.36 9.80 8.71
C SER A 85 12.86 8.48 9.34
N LYS A 86 13.97 7.94 8.85
CA LYS A 86 14.64 6.74 9.39
C LYS A 86 15.10 6.96 10.84
N HIS A 87 15.78 8.09 11.11
CA HIS A 87 16.13 8.48 12.48
C HIS A 87 14.91 8.65 13.38
N LEU A 88 13.86 9.30 12.88
CA LEU A 88 12.62 9.48 13.63
C LEU A 88 12.01 8.12 14.04
N GLY A 89 11.95 7.15 13.11
CA GLY A 89 11.48 5.80 13.39
C GLY A 89 12.33 5.09 14.45
N GLN A 90 13.65 5.19 14.36
CA GLN A 90 14.58 4.61 15.34
C GLN A 90 14.38 5.20 16.74
N TRP A 91 14.32 6.54 16.84
CA TRP A 91 14.11 7.22 18.12
C TRP A 91 12.74 6.89 18.72
N LEU A 92 11.71 6.79 17.88
CA LEU A 92 10.38 6.39 18.32
C LEU A 92 10.37 4.96 18.90
N TRP A 93 11.03 4.02 18.23
CA TRP A 93 11.17 2.63 18.72
C TRP A 93 11.95 2.56 20.03
N GLN A 94 13.06 3.29 20.13
CA GLN A 94 13.85 3.37 21.36
C GLN A 94 13.05 3.99 22.51
N ALA A 95 12.29 5.06 22.24
CA ALA A 95 11.45 5.72 23.22
C ALA A 95 10.34 4.80 23.76
N ASP A 96 9.66 4.08 22.85
CA ASP A 96 8.63 3.09 23.21
C ASP A 96 9.22 1.95 24.06
N THR A 97 10.44 1.51 23.73
CA THR A 97 11.16 0.43 24.45
C THR A 97 11.57 0.85 25.86
N LEU A 98 12.08 2.08 26.03
CA LEU A 98 12.43 2.63 27.35
C LEU A 98 11.19 2.94 28.19
N GLY A 99 10.09 3.27 27.52
CA GLY A 99 8.80 3.58 28.12
C GLY A 99 8.75 4.93 28.83
N SER A 100 7.52 5.43 29.02
CA SER A 100 7.25 6.75 29.60
C SER A 100 7.61 6.88 31.10
N LYS A 101 7.89 5.77 31.78
CA LYS A 101 8.36 5.77 33.18
C LYS A 101 9.83 6.16 33.29
N SER A 102 10.65 5.85 32.29
CA SER A 102 12.05 6.26 32.24
C SER A 102 12.18 7.76 31.98
N ARG A 103 13.17 8.42 32.60
CA ARG A 103 13.51 9.81 32.29
C ARG A 103 13.94 9.92 30.82
N ASP A 104 14.83 9.04 30.40
CA ASP A 104 15.38 9.04 29.04
C ASP A 104 14.30 8.71 28.01
N GLY A 105 13.36 7.80 28.34
CA GLY A 105 12.20 7.52 27.50
C GLY A 105 11.31 8.76 27.30
N ARG A 106 11.03 9.53 28.36
CA ARG A 106 10.28 10.79 28.25
C ARG A 106 11.02 11.85 27.45
N GLU A 107 12.32 11.99 27.68
CA GLU A 107 13.16 12.95 26.96
C GLU A 107 13.22 12.61 25.47
N LEU A 108 13.42 11.33 25.13
CA LEU A 108 13.46 10.87 23.76
C LEU A 108 12.12 11.01 23.06
N HIS A 109 11.00 10.70 23.73
CA HIS A 109 9.67 10.99 23.20
C HIS A 109 9.49 12.48 22.88
N ALA A 110 9.83 13.37 23.82
CA ALA A 110 9.69 14.81 23.61
C ALA A 110 10.57 15.32 22.45
N THR A 111 11.78 14.79 22.32
CA THR A 111 12.69 15.09 21.21
C THR A 111 12.14 14.59 19.87
N THR A 112 11.66 13.35 19.83
CA THR A 112 11.05 12.73 18.65
C THR A 112 9.83 13.52 18.18
N GLU A 113 8.96 13.95 19.10
CA GLU A 113 7.79 14.78 18.79
C GLU A 113 8.14 16.11 18.14
N LYS A 114 9.18 16.80 18.63
CA LYS A 114 9.62 18.08 18.06
C LYS A 114 10.17 17.89 16.64
N VAL A 115 10.98 16.85 16.44
CA VAL A 115 11.54 16.55 15.13
C VAL A 115 10.46 16.14 14.14
N ALA A 116 9.48 15.32 14.55
CA ALA A 116 8.35 14.95 13.71
C ALA A 116 7.53 16.17 13.26
N GLN A 117 7.23 17.08 14.18
CA GLN A 117 6.50 18.32 13.86
C GLN A 117 7.29 19.23 12.91
N GLN A 118 8.62 19.27 13.03
CA GLN A 118 9.46 20.05 12.12
C GLN A 118 9.56 19.40 10.74
N LEU A 119 9.72 18.08 10.68
CA LEU A 119 9.86 17.33 9.43
C LEU A 119 8.54 17.23 8.66
N TYR A 120 7.42 17.15 9.38
CA TYR A 120 6.08 16.95 8.83
C TYR A 120 5.13 18.07 9.29
N PRO A 121 5.05 19.18 8.54
CA PRO A 121 4.23 20.34 8.92
C PRO A 121 2.75 20.02 9.17
N PHE A 122 2.20 18.98 8.53
CA PHE A 122 0.83 18.53 8.75
C PHE A 122 0.55 17.96 10.16
N LEU A 123 1.58 17.76 10.99
CA LEU A 123 1.45 17.39 12.40
C LEU A 123 1.40 18.61 13.34
N GLN A 124 1.72 19.82 12.91
CA GLN A 124 1.91 20.96 13.82
C GLN A 124 0.60 21.50 14.42
N ASN A 125 -0.50 21.45 13.67
CA ASN A 125 -1.77 22.04 14.07
C ASN A 125 -2.94 21.05 13.88
N PRO A 126 -2.98 19.90 14.57
CA PRO A 126 -4.00 18.88 14.34
C PRO A 126 -5.39 19.39 14.80
N PRO A 127 -6.40 19.47 13.91
CA PRO A 127 -7.73 19.97 14.27
C PRO A 127 -8.43 19.14 15.35
N ARG A 128 -8.17 17.82 15.41
CA ARG A 128 -8.73 16.91 16.44
C ARG A 128 -8.29 17.26 17.85
N ASN A 129 -7.06 17.75 18.03
CA ASN A 129 -6.50 18.09 19.33
C ASN A 129 -5.67 19.40 19.27
N PRO A 130 -6.33 20.56 19.13
CA PRO A 130 -5.64 21.83 18.93
C PRO A 130 -4.68 22.15 20.08
N GLY A 131 -3.45 22.53 19.74
CA GLY A 131 -2.43 22.89 20.73
C GLY A 131 -1.72 21.71 21.39
N SER A 132 -1.98 20.46 20.96
CA SER A 132 -1.24 19.28 21.41
C SER A 132 0.28 19.48 21.30
N LYS A 133 1.01 19.03 22.31
CA LYS A 133 2.47 19.01 22.31
C LYS A 133 3.03 17.68 21.79
N THR A 134 2.17 16.69 21.59
CA THR A 134 2.53 15.34 21.17
C THR A 134 1.67 14.82 20.01
N PRO A 135 1.53 15.58 18.91
CA PRO A 135 0.65 15.21 17.81
C PRO A 135 1.02 13.89 17.13
N LEU A 136 2.30 13.49 17.12
CA LEU A 136 2.73 12.20 16.57
C LEU A 136 2.18 11.05 17.43
N ALA A 137 2.34 11.13 18.75
CA ALA A 137 1.81 10.14 19.68
C ALA A 137 0.28 10.15 19.70
N ASP A 138 -0.37 11.30 19.58
CA ASP A 138 -1.83 11.40 19.50
C ASP A 138 -2.37 10.70 18.25
N LEU A 139 -1.71 10.88 17.09
CA LEU A 139 -2.06 10.17 15.87
C LEU A 139 -1.93 8.65 16.06
N ARG A 140 -0.81 8.18 16.61
CA ARG A 140 -0.59 6.74 16.89
C ARG A 140 -1.61 6.17 17.88
N LYS A 141 -1.97 6.93 18.92
CA LYS A 141 -2.97 6.54 19.93
C LYS A 141 -4.39 6.51 19.38
N SER A 142 -4.65 7.16 18.24
CA SER A 142 -5.97 7.14 17.61
C SER A 142 -6.30 5.79 16.95
N TYR A 143 -5.32 4.90 16.80
CA TYR A 143 -5.52 3.58 16.23
C TYR A 143 -6.14 2.62 17.26
N GLU A 144 -7.16 1.87 16.84
CA GLU A 144 -7.77 0.82 17.63
C GLU A 144 -6.88 -0.43 17.61
N ARG A 145 -6.36 -0.85 18.75
CA ARG A 145 -5.44 -1.99 18.83
C ARG A 145 -6.04 -3.28 18.28
N GLY A 146 -5.30 -3.97 17.41
CA GLY A 146 -5.68 -5.22 16.75
C GLY A 146 -6.71 -5.06 15.63
N SER A 147 -7.17 -3.84 15.36
CA SER A 147 -8.20 -3.59 14.35
C SER A 147 -7.67 -3.83 12.94
N ARG A 148 -8.57 -4.30 12.07
CA ARG A 148 -8.34 -4.45 10.64
C ARG A 148 -9.50 -3.86 9.88
N GLY A 149 -9.24 -3.12 8.80
CA GLY A 149 -10.32 -2.49 8.05
C GLY A 149 -9.91 -1.97 6.68
N ILE A 150 -10.93 -1.55 5.94
CA ILE A 150 -10.81 -1.02 4.58
C ILE A 150 -11.01 0.50 4.62
N ILE A 151 -10.26 1.23 3.82
CA ILE A 151 -10.35 2.68 3.69
C ILE A 151 -10.59 2.99 2.22
N ILE A 152 -11.63 3.76 1.93
CA ILE A 152 -11.97 4.15 0.55
C ILE A 152 -12.08 5.67 0.52
N PRO A 153 -11.14 6.38 -0.10
CA PRO A 153 -11.30 7.81 -0.35
C PRO A 153 -12.45 8.05 -1.33
N VAL A 154 -13.41 8.89 -0.96
CA VAL A 154 -14.59 9.23 -1.76
C VAL A 154 -14.84 10.72 -1.67
N GLY A 155 -15.03 11.36 -2.83
CA GLY A 155 -15.07 12.81 -2.95
C GLY A 155 -14.88 13.27 -4.39
N GLY A 156 -14.92 14.58 -4.62
CA GLY A 156 -14.61 15.19 -5.93
C GLY A 156 -15.64 14.95 -7.05
N GLY A 157 -16.78 14.31 -6.77
CA GLY A 157 -17.91 14.23 -7.69
C GLY A 157 -18.63 12.87 -7.75
N GLU A 158 -19.71 12.83 -8.53
CA GLU A 158 -20.64 11.68 -8.61
C GLU A 158 -19.99 10.37 -9.11
N GLN A 159 -18.92 10.44 -9.92
CA GLN A 159 -18.23 9.21 -10.37
C GLN A 159 -17.57 8.48 -9.20
N SER A 160 -16.93 9.20 -8.28
CA SER A 160 -16.29 8.61 -7.11
C SER A 160 -17.34 7.96 -6.19
N ILE A 161 -18.45 8.66 -5.95
CA ILE A 161 -19.60 8.16 -5.18
C ILE A 161 -20.15 6.88 -5.80
N ARG A 162 -20.36 6.89 -7.12
CA ARG A 162 -20.90 5.76 -7.88
C ARG A 162 -20.01 4.53 -7.77
N PHE A 163 -18.71 4.65 -8.07
CA PHE A 163 -17.81 3.50 -8.08
C PHE A 163 -17.54 2.97 -6.67
N ALA A 164 -17.35 3.86 -5.68
CA ALA A 164 -17.21 3.43 -4.30
C ALA A 164 -18.45 2.66 -3.83
N SER A 165 -19.64 3.09 -4.26
CA SER A 165 -20.89 2.38 -3.98
C SER A 165 -20.94 0.99 -4.64
N HIS A 166 -20.48 0.86 -5.90
CA HIS A 166 -20.34 -0.44 -6.57
C HIS A 166 -19.40 -1.37 -5.80
N LEU A 167 -18.23 -0.86 -5.40
CA LEU A 167 -17.23 -1.60 -4.65
C LEU A 167 -17.80 -2.05 -3.29
N ILE A 168 -18.33 -1.15 -2.48
CA ILE A 168 -18.86 -1.46 -1.14
C ILE A 168 -19.97 -2.52 -1.23
N VAL A 169 -20.93 -2.35 -2.15
CA VAL A 169 -22.04 -3.30 -2.27
C VAL A 169 -21.55 -4.66 -2.78
N SER A 170 -20.59 -4.70 -3.71
CA SER A 170 -20.00 -5.95 -4.19
C SER A 170 -19.23 -6.68 -3.09
N LEU A 171 -18.42 -5.96 -2.31
CA LEU A 171 -17.70 -6.51 -1.15
C LEU A 171 -18.67 -7.13 -0.13
N ARG A 172 -19.80 -6.47 0.13
CA ARG A 172 -20.77 -6.91 1.14
C ARG A 172 -21.70 -8.02 0.67
N GLN A 173 -22.28 -7.90 -0.52
CA GLN A 173 -23.33 -8.79 -0.99
C GLN A 173 -22.80 -9.97 -1.80
N VAL A 174 -21.75 -9.77 -2.61
CA VAL A 174 -21.21 -10.83 -3.48
C VAL A 174 -20.11 -11.60 -2.77
N LEU A 175 -19.11 -10.89 -2.23
CA LEU A 175 -17.97 -11.52 -1.58
C LEU A 175 -18.21 -11.81 -0.10
N GLY A 176 -19.19 -11.16 0.52
CA GLY A 176 -19.53 -11.37 1.93
C GLY A 176 -18.44 -10.93 2.91
N SER A 177 -17.61 -9.96 2.53
CA SER A 177 -16.57 -9.36 3.39
C SER A 177 -17.19 -8.73 4.64
N LYS A 178 -16.52 -8.90 5.78
CA LYS A 178 -16.97 -8.41 7.09
C LYS A 178 -16.09 -7.30 7.64
N LEU A 179 -14.95 -7.02 7.00
CA LEU A 179 -14.07 -5.92 7.41
C LEU A 179 -14.85 -4.60 7.50
N PRO A 180 -14.72 -3.83 8.60
CA PRO A 180 -15.27 -2.48 8.66
C PRO A 180 -14.67 -1.61 7.56
N ILE A 181 -15.48 -0.69 7.01
CA ILE A 181 -15.05 0.24 5.96
C ILE A 181 -15.11 1.66 6.53
N GLN A 182 -14.03 2.43 6.38
CA GLN A 182 -14.04 3.88 6.54
C GLN A 182 -14.07 4.55 5.16
N ILE A 183 -15.13 5.29 4.87
CA ILE A 183 -15.23 6.16 3.70
C ILE A 183 -14.58 7.49 4.06
N ALA A 184 -13.41 7.75 3.52
CA ALA A 184 -12.62 8.95 3.85
C ALA A 184 -12.88 10.07 2.85
N TYR A 185 -12.98 11.31 3.33
CA TYR A 185 -13.27 12.49 2.50
C TYR A 185 -12.63 13.75 3.12
N ALA A 186 -12.46 14.82 2.34
CA ALA A 186 -11.83 16.07 2.77
C ALA A 186 -12.86 17.19 3.01
N GLY A 187 -13.59 17.11 4.13
CA GLY A 187 -14.61 18.10 4.49
C GLY A 187 -15.91 18.02 3.68
N ASP A 188 -16.94 18.73 4.14
CA ASP A 188 -18.29 18.67 3.56
C ASP A 188 -18.38 19.20 2.12
N GLU A 189 -17.42 20.02 1.69
CA GLU A 189 -17.34 20.49 0.30
C GLU A 189 -16.87 19.39 -0.67
N ASP A 190 -16.13 18.40 -0.18
CA ASP A 190 -15.65 17.26 -0.96
C ASP A 190 -16.70 16.15 -1.03
N LEU A 191 -17.30 15.80 0.12
CA LEU A 191 -18.39 14.83 0.21
C LEU A 191 -19.54 15.32 1.11
N PRO A 192 -20.52 16.05 0.54
CA PRO A 192 -21.64 16.61 1.30
C PRO A 192 -22.43 15.57 2.08
N LYS A 193 -23.01 15.97 3.22
CA LYS A 193 -23.86 15.11 4.07
C LYS A 193 -24.92 14.33 3.29
N ARG A 194 -25.60 14.97 2.34
CA ARG A 194 -26.59 14.32 1.47
C ARG A 194 -26.01 13.12 0.71
N ASN A 195 -24.78 13.24 0.21
CA ASN A 195 -24.12 12.17 -0.53
C ASN A 195 -23.68 11.03 0.40
N ARG A 196 -23.26 11.36 1.62
CA ARG A 196 -22.99 10.36 2.67
C ARG A 196 -24.26 9.57 3.02
N GLU A 197 -25.40 10.25 3.17
CA GLU A 197 -26.71 9.63 3.41
C GLU A 197 -27.16 8.75 2.23
N ARG A 198 -26.95 9.20 0.98
CA ARG A 198 -27.23 8.40 -0.24
C ARG A 198 -26.46 7.08 -0.23
N ILE A 199 -25.16 7.10 0.07
CA ILE A 199 -24.32 5.88 0.16
C ILE A 199 -24.82 4.97 1.29
N GLN A 200 -25.07 5.54 2.48
CA GLN A 200 -25.52 4.80 3.67
C GLN A 200 -26.87 4.10 3.46
N ALA A 201 -27.76 4.68 2.65
CA ALA A 201 -29.08 4.16 2.35
C ALA A 201 -29.08 2.99 1.34
N LEU A 202 -27.97 2.74 0.65
CA LEU A 202 -27.87 1.64 -0.31
C LEU A 202 -28.07 0.29 0.36
N LYS A 203 -28.84 -0.57 -0.30
CA LYS A 203 -29.10 -1.93 0.17
C LYS A 203 -27.77 -2.69 0.36
N GLY A 204 -27.62 -3.33 1.52
CA GLY A 204 -26.44 -4.15 1.84
C GLY A 204 -25.21 -3.37 2.34
N VAL A 205 -25.23 -2.03 2.32
CA VAL A 205 -24.21 -1.20 2.95
C VAL A 205 -24.38 -1.28 4.47
N LYS A 206 -23.41 -1.93 5.14
CA LYS A 206 -23.36 -2.13 6.60
C LYS A 206 -21.91 -2.06 7.08
N ASN A 207 -21.75 -1.73 8.36
CA ASN A 207 -20.43 -1.60 9.01
C ASN A 207 -19.53 -0.62 8.22
N ILE A 208 -20.08 0.57 7.98
CA ILE A 208 -19.38 1.69 7.35
C ILE A 208 -19.34 2.87 8.33
N GLU A 209 -18.26 3.63 8.29
CA GLU A 209 -18.08 4.90 9.00
C GLU A 209 -17.57 5.95 8.02
N PHE A 210 -17.94 7.21 8.21
CA PHE A 210 -17.42 8.32 7.41
C PHE A 210 -16.29 9.01 8.19
N LEU A 211 -15.14 9.16 7.55
CA LEU A 211 -13.93 9.77 8.12
C LEU A 211 -13.63 11.09 7.41
N ASP A 212 -13.90 12.20 8.09
CA ASP A 212 -13.40 13.50 7.63
C ASP A 212 -11.91 13.62 7.92
N VAL A 213 -11.08 13.58 6.88
CA VAL A 213 -9.61 13.69 6.99
C VAL A 213 -9.21 15.05 7.55
N LEU A 214 -9.98 16.10 7.25
CA LEU A 214 -9.71 17.46 7.74
C LEU A 214 -10.00 17.62 9.23
N SER A 215 -10.70 16.65 9.84
CA SER A 215 -10.81 16.59 11.30
C SER A 215 -9.50 16.16 11.97
N VAL A 216 -8.56 15.53 11.24
CA VAL A 216 -7.30 15.01 11.78
C VAL A 216 -6.11 15.85 11.34
N PHE A 217 -6.06 16.25 10.07
CA PHE A 217 -4.99 17.04 9.50
C PHE A 217 -5.51 18.39 9.03
N ASP A 218 -4.81 19.45 9.41
CA ASP A 218 -5.10 20.79 8.90
C ASP A 218 -4.74 20.87 7.41
N ASP A 219 -5.64 21.46 6.61
CA ASP A 219 -5.51 21.47 5.15
C ASP A 219 -4.59 22.58 4.60
N PHE A 220 -3.98 23.40 5.47
CA PHE A 220 -3.19 24.56 5.07
C PHE A 220 -2.04 24.18 4.13
N THR A 221 -1.29 23.14 4.46
CA THR A 221 -0.17 22.62 3.66
C THR A 221 -0.58 21.48 2.73
N LEU A 222 -1.78 20.93 2.89
CA LEU A 222 -2.21 19.73 2.19
C LEU A 222 -3.06 20.02 0.95
N LYS A 223 -3.98 21.00 1.00
CA LYS A 223 -4.88 21.34 -0.11
C LYS A 223 -5.59 20.10 -0.68
N LEU A 224 -6.17 19.26 0.18
CA LEU A 224 -6.65 17.92 -0.18
C LEU A 224 -7.89 17.94 -1.07
N LYS A 225 -8.78 18.92 -0.90
CA LYS A 225 -10.00 19.05 -1.71
C LYS A 225 -9.69 19.05 -3.21
N ASP A 226 -8.67 19.80 -3.62
CA ASP A 226 -8.20 19.90 -5.01
C ASP A 226 -6.93 19.06 -5.26
N GLY A 227 -6.53 18.22 -4.30
CA GLY A 227 -5.28 17.45 -4.31
C GLY A 227 -5.37 16.11 -5.05
N GLY A 228 -6.55 15.77 -5.60
CA GLY A 228 -6.79 14.53 -6.32
C GLY A 228 -6.47 13.30 -5.46
N TRP A 229 -5.46 12.54 -5.86
CA TRP A 229 -5.05 11.31 -5.15
C TRP A 229 -4.34 11.54 -3.81
N ALA A 230 -3.95 12.78 -3.49
CA ALA A 230 -3.11 13.08 -2.32
C ALA A 230 -3.79 12.64 -1.00
N ILE A 231 -5.13 12.70 -0.95
CA ILE A 231 -5.93 12.30 0.21
C ILE A 231 -5.67 10.86 0.66
N LYS A 232 -5.25 9.96 -0.23
CA LYS A 232 -5.09 8.52 0.02
C LYS A 232 -4.25 8.21 1.27
N VAL A 233 -3.04 8.75 1.35
CA VAL A 233 -2.15 8.51 2.50
C VAL A 233 -2.62 9.20 3.77
N PHE A 234 -3.25 10.38 3.67
CA PHE A 234 -3.82 11.07 4.83
C PHE A 234 -5.06 10.35 5.36
N ALA A 235 -5.91 9.80 4.49
CA ALA A 235 -7.01 8.91 4.87
C ALA A 235 -6.48 7.65 5.56
N LEU A 236 -5.41 7.07 5.03
CA LEU A 236 -4.74 5.92 5.63
C LEU A 236 -4.22 6.24 7.04
N LEU A 237 -3.51 7.35 7.23
CA LEU A 237 -3.00 7.78 8.53
C LEU A 237 -4.14 8.17 9.49
N ALA A 238 -5.16 8.91 9.04
CA ALA A 238 -6.28 9.36 9.87
C ALA A 238 -7.22 8.22 10.32
N SER A 239 -7.23 7.11 9.59
CA SER A 239 -8.08 5.96 9.90
C SER A 239 -7.72 5.32 11.24
N LYS A 240 -8.73 4.72 11.87
CA LYS A 240 -8.55 4.04 13.16
C LYS A 240 -7.92 2.65 13.06
N PHE A 241 -7.78 2.10 11.85
CA PHE A 241 -7.33 0.73 11.67
C PHE A 241 -5.83 0.59 11.87
N GLU A 242 -5.35 -0.30 12.74
CA GLU A 242 -3.92 -0.61 12.79
C GLU A 242 -3.47 -1.31 11.51
N LYS A 243 -4.29 -2.23 11.00
CA LYS A 243 -4.03 -2.99 9.77
C LYS A 243 -5.04 -2.55 8.71
N ALA A 244 -4.56 -1.84 7.71
CA ALA A 244 -5.41 -1.16 6.76
C ALA A 244 -5.25 -1.73 5.35
N ILE A 245 -6.37 -1.80 4.63
CA ILE A 245 -6.41 -1.96 3.17
C ILE A 245 -7.00 -0.66 2.62
N LEU A 246 -6.19 0.16 1.98
CA LEU A 246 -6.65 1.31 1.22
C LEU A 246 -7.05 0.86 -0.18
N LEU A 247 -8.20 1.30 -0.67
CA LEU A 247 -8.74 0.96 -1.99
C LEU A 247 -9.09 2.22 -2.78
N ASP A 248 -8.78 2.22 -4.07
CA ASP A 248 -9.43 3.11 -5.04
C ASP A 248 -10.94 2.82 -5.09
N ALA A 249 -11.73 3.87 -5.35
CA ALA A 249 -13.18 3.76 -5.44
C ALA A 249 -13.64 2.79 -6.53
N ASP A 250 -12.84 2.56 -7.58
CA ASP A 250 -13.17 1.71 -8.72
C ASP A 250 -12.34 0.42 -8.80
N ALA A 251 -11.77 -0.02 -7.68
CA ALA A 251 -11.24 -1.37 -7.56
C ALA A 251 -12.38 -2.41 -7.67
N VAL A 252 -12.08 -3.58 -8.24
CA VAL A 252 -13.00 -4.72 -8.33
C VAL A 252 -12.31 -5.95 -7.78
N PHE A 253 -12.96 -6.65 -6.85
CA PHE A 253 -12.41 -7.84 -6.20
C PHE A 253 -13.03 -9.14 -6.72
N LEU A 254 -12.20 -10.17 -6.86
CA LEU A 254 -12.60 -11.56 -7.12
C LEU A 254 -12.42 -12.47 -5.91
N GLN A 255 -11.68 -12.01 -4.90
CA GLN A 255 -11.57 -12.67 -3.60
C GLN A 255 -11.97 -11.71 -2.48
N LYS A 256 -12.27 -12.27 -1.30
CA LYS A 256 -12.46 -11.44 -0.10
C LYS A 256 -11.21 -10.60 0.17
N PRO A 257 -11.33 -9.28 0.42
CA PRO A 257 -10.18 -8.41 0.70
C PRO A 257 -9.43 -8.85 1.97
N GLU A 258 -10.06 -9.58 2.88
CA GLU A 258 -9.41 -10.25 4.01
C GLU A 258 -8.20 -11.11 3.60
N GLN A 259 -8.19 -11.66 2.38
CA GLN A 259 -7.07 -12.47 1.87
C GLN A 259 -5.79 -11.67 1.70
N LEU A 260 -5.87 -10.34 1.56
CA LEU A 260 -4.69 -9.47 1.47
C LEU A 260 -3.85 -9.52 2.74
N PHE A 261 -4.48 -9.61 3.91
CA PHE A 261 -3.78 -9.77 5.20
C PHE A 261 -3.15 -11.16 5.41
N ASN A 262 -3.44 -12.11 4.51
CA ASN A 262 -2.90 -13.47 4.55
C ASN A 262 -1.79 -13.68 3.51
N GLN A 263 -1.46 -12.66 2.70
CA GLN A 263 -0.40 -12.75 1.72
C GLN A 263 0.96 -12.68 2.41
N LYS A 264 1.90 -13.50 1.94
CA LYS A 264 3.27 -13.56 2.48
C LYS A 264 3.97 -12.18 2.48
N PRO A 265 3.92 -11.38 1.40
CA PRO A 265 4.46 -10.00 1.41
C PRO A 265 4.00 -9.18 2.61
N TYR A 266 2.69 -9.19 2.91
CA TYR A 266 2.12 -8.45 4.03
C TYR A 266 2.56 -9.02 5.39
N ILE A 267 2.52 -10.35 5.55
CA ILE A 267 2.89 -11.02 6.81
C ILE A 267 4.35 -10.74 7.16
N ASP A 268 5.24 -10.85 6.17
CA ASP A 268 6.68 -10.81 6.37
C ASP A 268 7.21 -9.36 6.49
N LYS A 269 6.62 -8.42 5.74
CA LYS A 269 7.14 -7.04 5.64
C LYS A 269 6.26 -5.99 6.29
N GLY A 270 4.98 -6.27 6.55
CA GLY A 270 4.02 -5.31 7.07
C GLY A 270 3.48 -4.31 6.05
N ALA A 271 4.06 -4.20 4.86
CA ALA A 271 3.53 -3.42 3.74
C ALA A 271 3.55 -4.25 2.45
N TYR A 272 2.39 -4.37 1.81
CA TYR A 272 2.20 -5.11 0.57
C TYR A 272 1.65 -4.18 -0.51
N LEU A 273 2.43 -4.04 -1.58
CA LEU A 273 2.19 -3.15 -2.73
C LEU A 273 1.97 -3.97 -4.01
N PHE A 274 1.49 -3.31 -5.06
CA PHE A 274 1.13 -3.96 -6.33
C PHE A 274 1.82 -3.26 -7.49
N HIS A 275 2.31 -4.05 -8.44
CA HIS A 275 3.10 -3.52 -9.54
C HIS A 275 2.21 -2.90 -10.62
N ASP A 276 2.61 -1.77 -11.20
CA ASP A 276 2.02 -1.31 -12.46
C ASP A 276 2.55 -2.17 -13.63
N ARG A 277 2.31 -1.73 -14.85
CA ARG A 277 2.63 -2.44 -16.07
C ARG A 277 4.05 -2.10 -16.52
N LEU A 278 4.73 -3.09 -17.06
CA LEU A 278 6.01 -2.90 -17.75
C LEU A 278 5.80 -2.24 -19.12
N LEU A 279 5.77 -0.92 -19.12
CA LEU A 279 5.59 -0.08 -20.29
C LEU A 279 6.71 0.95 -20.44
N TRP A 280 6.90 1.40 -21.68
CA TRP A 280 7.72 2.57 -22.03
C TRP A 280 9.14 2.55 -21.46
N GLN A 281 9.83 1.42 -21.64
CA GLN A 281 11.23 1.27 -21.24
C GLN A 281 12.10 2.42 -21.79
N HIS A 282 12.93 3.00 -20.93
CA HIS A 282 13.80 4.16 -21.17
C HIS A 282 13.09 5.49 -21.50
N ALA A 283 11.75 5.58 -21.43
CA ALA A 283 11.04 6.79 -21.84
C ALA A 283 11.14 7.96 -20.83
N PHE A 284 11.50 7.68 -19.56
CA PHE A 284 11.49 8.66 -18.46
C PHE A 284 12.88 8.85 -17.83
N GLN A 285 13.93 8.99 -18.64
CA GLN A 285 15.32 9.07 -18.19
C GLN A 285 15.56 10.11 -17.08
N ASP A 286 14.95 11.30 -17.17
CA ASP A 286 15.09 12.34 -16.13
C ASP A 286 14.54 11.89 -14.76
N ARG A 287 13.46 11.08 -14.76
CA ARG A 287 12.90 10.49 -13.54
C ARG A 287 13.85 9.45 -12.96
N HIS A 288 14.39 8.55 -13.80
CA HIS A 288 15.35 7.53 -13.35
C HIS A 288 16.63 8.15 -12.81
N GLN A 289 17.17 9.18 -13.46
CA GLN A 289 18.34 9.90 -12.99
C GLN A 289 18.07 10.61 -11.65
N TRP A 290 16.86 11.16 -11.48
CA TRP A 290 16.43 11.72 -10.20
C TRP A 290 16.30 10.66 -9.11
N TRP A 291 15.70 9.50 -9.39
CA TRP A 291 15.66 8.40 -8.43
C TRP A 291 17.07 7.92 -8.06
N ALA A 292 17.99 7.80 -9.01
CA ALA A 292 19.38 7.42 -8.73
C ALA A 292 20.11 8.42 -7.81
N ASP A 293 19.80 9.72 -7.93
CA ASP A 293 20.34 10.75 -7.05
C ASP A 293 19.71 10.71 -5.64
N GLN A 294 18.42 10.39 -5.55
CA GLN A 294 17.68 10.39 -4.28
C GLN A 294 17.73 9.05 -3.53
N ILE A 295 17.90 7.91 -4.21
CA ILE A 295 17.97 6.57 -3.61
C ILE A 295 19.43 6.14 -3.57
N LYS A 296 20.15 6.62 -2.55
CA LYS A 296 21.59 6.39 -2.42
C LYS A 296 21.95 5.01 -1.85
N GLU A 297 20.98 4.39 -1.16
CA GLU A 297 21.11 3.08 -0.53
C GLU A 297 19.92 2.20 -0.90
N PRO A 298 19.86 1.64 -2.12
CA PRO A 298 18.73 0.82 -2.55
C PRO A 298 18.64 -0.47 -1.74
N SER A 299 17.43 -0.81 -1.29
CA SER A 299 17.11 -2.02 -0.56
C SER A 299 17.17 -3.27 -1.43
N ALA A 300 17.07 -4.45 -0.79
CA ALA A 300 16.97 -5.71 -1.51
C ALA A 300 15.75 -5.74 -2.44
N GLU A 301 14.61 -5.24 -1.96
CA GLU A 301 13.37 -5.13 -2.75
C GLU A 301 13.59 -4.23 -3.97
N MET A 302 14.23 -3.08 -3.79
CA MET A 302 14.50 -2.16 -4.90
C MET A 302 15.42 -2.78 -5.97
N ASN A 303 16.36 -3.65 -5.57
CA ASN A 303 17.23 -4.35 -6.52
C ASN A 303 16.52 -5.48 -7.30
N GLU A 304 15.31 -5.88 -6.89
CA GLU A 304 14.44 -6.82 -7.63
C GLU A 304 13.50 -6.10 -8.61
N SER A 305 13.33 -4.78 -8.47
CA SER A 305 12.49 -3.95 -9.33
C SER A 305 13.03 -3.85 -10.76
N ARG A 306 12.22 -4.21 -11.75
CA ARG A 306 12.53 -4.01 -13.17
C ARG A 306 12.40 -2.55 -13.59
N VAL A 307 11.56 -1.75 -12.93
CA VAL A 307 11.51 -0.30 -13.14
C VAL A 307 12.83 0.34 -12.78
N TRP A 308 13.40 -0.06 -11.64
CA TRP A 308 14.71 0.40 -11.22
C TRP A 308 15.86 -0.13 -12.09
N MET A 309 15.88 -1.44 -12.33
CA MET A 309 17.03 -2.12 -12.95
C MET A 309 17.04 -2.07 -14.48
N GLU A 310 15.87 -1.87 -15.10
CA GLU A 310 15.69 -1.95 -16.55
C GLU A 310 15.02 -0.70 -17.15
N ASP A 311 14.88 0.39 -16.39
CA ASP A 311 14.29 1.67 -16.79
C ASP A 311 12.83 1.62 -17.32
N TYR A 312 11.97 0.80 -16.72
CA TYR A 312 10.52 0.86 -17.02
C TYR A 312 9.85 2.06 -16.36
N ALA A 313 8.68 2.47 -16.86
CA ALA A 313 8.11 3.77 -16.49
C ALA A 313 7.51 3.89 -15.07
N GLU A 314 6.60 2.99 -14.68
CA GLU A 314 5.82 3.09 -13.44
C GLU A 314 5.95 1.79 -12.65
N GLU A 315 6.27 1.90 -11.36
CA GLU A 315 6.49 0.72 -10.51
C GLU A 315 5.22 0.29 -9.79
N CYS A 316 4.40 1.23 -9.32
CA CYS A 316 3.31 0.93 -8.38
C CYS A 316 1.92 1.24 -8.95
N ASP A 317 1.00 0.28 -8.85
CA ASP A 317 -0.44 0.54 -8.90
C ASP A 317 -0.95 0.82 -7.48
N SER A 318 -1.28 2.08 -7.18
CA SER A 318 -1.80 2.50 -5.87
C SER A 318 -3.32 2.30 -5.72
N GLY A 319 -3.94 1.46 -6.56
CA GLY A 319 -5.34 1.07 -6.46
C GLY A 319 -5.65 0.25 -5.22
N VAL A 320 -4.67 -0.48 -4.69
CA VAL A 320 -4.72 -1.16 -3.40
C VAL A 320 -3.39 -0.96 -2.68
N VAL A 321 -3.45 -0.57 -1.41
CA VAL A 321 -2.27 -0.51 -0.53
C VAL A 321 -2.60 -1.19 0.80
N VAL A 322 -1.77 -2.13 1.23
CA VAL A 322 -2.02 -2.93 2.44
C VAL A 322 -0.90 -2.72 3.43
N VAL A 323 -1.19 -2.22 4.62
CA VAL A 323 -0.16 -1.86 5.61
C VAL A 323 -0.54 -2.20 7.04
N ASP A 324 0.47 -2.48 7.87
CA ASP A 324 0.39 -2.57 9.32
C ASP A 324 1.01 -1.32 9.96
N LYS A 325 0.17 -0.33 10.25
CA LYS A 325 0.57 0.95 10.87
C LYS A 325 1.06 0.78 12.31
N SER A 326 0.88 -0.38 12.93
CA SER A 326 1.41 -0.64 14.27
C SER A 326 2.93 -0.85 14.26
N GLN A 327 3.50 -1.19 13.11
CA GLN A 327 4.93 -1.35 12.92
C GLN A 327 5.59 0.02 12.72
N ILE A 328 6.49 0.38 13.64
CA ILE A 328 7.15 1.71 13.64
C ILE A 328 7.87 2.02 12.31
N PRO A 329 8.61 1.09 11.68
CA PRO A 329 9.21 1.35 10.37
C PRO A 329 8.15 1.73 9.32
N ILE A 330 7.06 0.96 9.21
CA ILE A 330 5.96 1.24 8.28
C ILE A 330 5.32 2.59 8.58
N PHE A 331 5.06 2.90 9.84
CA PHE A 331 4.49 4.19 10.22
C PHE A 331 5.41 5.36 9.85
N ALA A 332 6.73 5.24 10.07
CA ALA A 332 7.69 6.27 9.67
C ALA A 332 7.75 6.45 8.15
N GLY A 333 7.73 5.35 7.38
CA GLY A 333 7.62 5.41 5.93
C GLY A 333 6.34 6.08 5.46
N LEU A 334 5.19 5.76 6.06
CA LEU A 334 3.91 6.40 5.72
C LEU A 334 3.89 7.91 6.00
N LEU A 335 4.59 8.39 7.03
CA LEU A 335 4.76 9.83 7.25
C LEU A 335 5.59 10.47 6.11
N HIS A 336 6.59 9.75 5.61
CA HIS A 336 7.36 10.20 4.45
C HIS A 336 6.53 10.17 3.16
N VAL A 337 5.72 9.12 2.93
CA VAL A 337 4.72 9.09 1.84
C VAL A 337 3.78 10.30 1.95
N ALA A 338 3.30 10.62 3.15
CA ALA A 338 2.44 11.78 3.39
C ALA A 338 3.17 13.11 3.10
N TRP A 339 4.43 13.25 3.50
CA TRP A 339 5.25 14.42 3.16
C TRP A 339 5.36 14.61 1.64
N GLN A 340 5.61 13.54 0.89
CA GLN A 340 5.67 13.58 -0.58
C GLN A 340 4.35 14.01 -1.23
N ASN A 341 3.23 13.86 -0.53
CA ASN A 341 1.90 14.24 -0.99
C ASN A 341 1.40 15.57 -0.39
N THR A 342 2.21 16.31 0.37
CA THR A 342 1.91 17.71 0.72
C THR A 342 1.93 18.59 -0.54
N TYR A 343 1.21 19.72 -0.53
CA TYR A 343 0.94 20.50 -1.74
C TYR A 343 2.22 20.95 -2.45
N ASP A 344 3.12 21.62 -1.73
CA ASP A 344 4.34 22.14 -2.34
C ASP A 344 5.24 21.01 -2.87
N VAL A 345 5.38 19.91 -2.11
CA VAL A 345 6.24 18.79 -2.51
C VAL A 345 5.68 18.06 -3.73
N ARG A 346 4.36 17.81 -3.78
CA ARG A 346 3.76 17.09 -4.91
C ARG A 346 3.73 17.91 -6.18
N GLU A 347 3.47 19.22 -6.08
CA GLU A 347 3.41 20.12 -7.24
C GLU A 347 4.80 20.44 -7.79
N GLU A 348 5.84 20.35 -6.96
CA GLU A 348 7.23 20.53 -7.39
C GLU A 348 7.83 19.22 -7.96
N ALA A 349 7.62 18.08 -7.29
CA ALA A 349 8.32 16.84 -7.59
C ALA A 349 7.37 15.65 -7.85
N THR A 350 6.62 15.20 -6.85
CA THR A 350 5.94 13.89 -6.88
C THR A 350 5.01 13.72 -8.10
N TYR A 351 4.15 14.70 -8.38
CA TYR A 351 3.19 14.64 -9.50
C TYR A 351 3.79 15.13 -10.83
N ARG A 352 4.93 15.84 -10.78
CA ARG A 352 5.64 16.30 -11.97
C ARG A 352 6.53 15.22 -12.56
N LEU A 353 7.17 14.46 -11.67
CA LEU A 353 8.03 13.36 -12.05
C LEU A 353 7.22 12.10 -12.22
N GLY A 354 6.27 11.78 -11.32
CA GLY A 354 5.43 10.58 -11.36
C GLY A 354 4.05 10.78 -12.00
N HIS A 355 3.16 9.81 -11.77
CA HIS A 355 1.74 9.91 -12.13
C HIS A 355 0.86 9.88 -10.88
N GLY A 356 0.54 11.06 -10.34
CA GLY A 356 -0.20 11.16 -9.10
C GLY A 356 0.62 10.62 -7.91
N ASP A 357 -0.05 9.93 -6.98
CA ASP A 357 0.53 9.43 -5.73
C ASP A 357 1.30 8.12 -5.88
N LYS A 358 1.16 7.42 -7.01
CA LYS A 358 1.61 6.03 -7.21
C LYS A 358 3.01 5.73 -6.70
N GLU A 359 3.99 6.48 -7.21
CA GLU A 359 5.40 6.22 -6.90
C GLU A 359 5.76 6.62 -5.46
N SER A 360 4.95 7.48 -4.83
CA SER A 360 5.25 7.96 -3.47
C SER A 360 5.17 6.86 -2.42
N TRP A 361 4.40 5.81 -2.65
CA TRP A 361 4.20 4.72 -1.69
C TRP A 361 5.49 3.94 -1.45
N TRP A 362 6.05 3.33 -2.50
CA TRP A 362 7.30 2.59 -2.37
C TRP A 362 8.47 3.53 -2.11
N LEU A 363 8.52 4.70 -2.75
CA LEU A 363 9.64 5.64 -2.58
C LEU A 363 9.70 6.17 -1.14
N GLY A 364 8.54 6.48 -0.55
CA GLY A 364 8.45 6.92 0.84
C GLY A 364 8.87 5.84 1.83
N LEU A 365 8.47 4.59 1.59
CA LEU A 365 8.88 3.43 2.38
C LEU A 365 10.39 3.17 2.26
N GLU A 366 10.89 3.12 1.02
CA GLU A 366 12.29 2.89 0.66
C GLU A 366 13.23 3.92 1.30
N LEU A 367 12.98 5.22 1.07
CA LEU A 367 13.83 6.29 1.58
C LEU A 367 13.82 6.41 3.10
N ALA A 368 12.73 5.99 3.75
CA ALA A 368 12.64 5.94 5.21
C ALA A 368 13.25 4.66 5.82
N GLY A 369 13.74 3.73 4.99
CA GLY A 369 14.28 2.44 5.43
C GLY A 369 13.22 1.48 5.97
N SER A 370 11.98 1.60 5.49
CA SER A 370 10.87 0.72 5.84
C SER A 370 10.95 -0.59 5.06
N THR A 371 10.38 -1.66 5.60
CA THR A 371 10.18 -2.90 4.87
C THR A 371 8.90 -2.83 4.03
N TYR A 372 8.97 -3.32 2.79
CA TYR A 372 7.81 -3.53 1.93
C TYR A 372 8.14 -4.68 0.96
N GLU A 373 7.11 -5.23 0.34
CA GLU A 373 7.26 -6.21 -0.74
C GLU A 373 6.11 -6.01 -1.74
N PHE A 374 6.45 -6.01 -3.03
CA PHE A 374 5.48 -6.00 -4.10
C PHE A 374 4.86 -7.39 -4.32
N GLU A 375 3.77 -7.44 -5.07
CA GLU A 375 3.29 -8.71 -5.59
C GLU A 375 4.33 -9.32 -6.54
N ALA A 376 4.36 -10.65 -6.66
CA ALA A 376 5.40 -11.33 -7.43
C ALA A 376 5.37 -11.01 -8.94
N HIS A 377 4.22 -10.62 -9.46
CA HIS A 377 4.01 -10.37 -10.88
C HIS A 377 3.82 -8.89 -11.15
N TYR A 378 4.41 -8.39 -12.24
CA TYR A 378 4.02 -7.08 -12.74
C TYR A 378 2.54 -7.09 -13.19
N GLY A 379 1.93 -5.90 -13.27
CA GLY A 379 0.51 -5.74 -13.52
C GLY A 379 0.00 -6.69 -14.60
N SER A 380 -1.02 -7.48 -14.28
CA SER A 380 -1.57 -8.53 -15.14
C SER A 380 -2.77 -8.02 -15.93
N MET A 381 -3.25 -8.83 -16.88
CA MET A 381 -4.36 -8.46 -17.75
C MET A 381 -5.58 -9.33 -17.47
N ILE A 382 -6.75 -8.71 -17.31
CA ILE A 382 -8.06 -9.38 -17.36
C ILE A 382 -8.92 -8.66 -18.41
N GLY A 383 -9.48 -9.40 -19.37
CA GLY A 383 -10.16 -8.80 -20.51
C GLY A 383 -10.77 -9.79 -21.50
N TRP A 384 -10.80 -9.34 -22.76
CA TRP A 384 -11.39 -10.08 -23.88
C TRP A 384 -10.32 -10.52 -24.86
N GLY A 385 -10.48 -11.73 -25.39
CA GLY A 385 -9.56 -12.34 -26.35
C GLY A 385 -9.86 -11.91 -27.78
N ASN A 386 -8.88 -12.06 -28.66
CA ASN A 386 -9.02 -11.84 -30.10
C ASN A 386 -9.69 -13.01 -30.86
N ALA A 387 -10.05 -14.09 -30.17
CA ALA A 387 -10.68 -15.27 -30.72
C ALA A 387 -11.74 -15.85 -29.75
N PRO A 388 -12.74 -16.62 -30.25
CA PRO A 388 -13.77 -17.19 -29.40
C PRO A 388 -13.29 -18.41 -28.60
N GLU A 389 -12.38 -19.22 -29.16
CA GLU A 389 -11.84 -20.43 -28.54
C GLU A 389 -10.49 -20.13 -27.89
N VAL A 390 -10.31 -20.54 -26.63
CA VAL A 390 -9.12 -20.22 -25.82
C VAL A 390 -7.81 -20.66 -26.48
N GLN A 391 -7.81 -21.80 -27.21
CA GLN A 391 -6.61 -22.31 -27.90
C GLN A 391 -6.12 -21.37 -29.01
N ASN A 392 -7.01 -20.51 -29.52
CA ASN A 392 -6.74 -19.57 -30.60
C ASN A 392 -6.54 -18.14 -30.09
N VAL A 393 -6.71 -17.89 -28.79
CA VAL A 393 -6.47 -16.57 -28.19
C VAL A 393 -4.97 -16.38 -28.01
N THR A 394 -4.43 -15.36 -28.66
CA THR A 394 -3.01 -14.99 -28.55
C THR A 394 -2.80 -13.67 -27.81
N LYS A 395 -3.89 -12.94 -27.54
CA LYS A 395 -3.87 -11.61 -26.96
C LYS A 395 -5.13 -11.35 -26.17
N VAL A 396 -4.99 -10.83 -24.95
CA VAL A 396 -6.09 -10.36 -24.11
C VAL A 396 -6.02 -8.84 -23.97
N CYS A 397 -7.14 -8.16 -24.17
CA CYS A 397 -7.23 -6.70 -24.20
C CYS A 397 -8.26 -6.17 -23.21
N SER A 398 -7.93 -5.06 -22.54
CA SER A 398 -8.80 -4.36 -21.59
C SER A 398 -8.36 -2.92 -21.32
N PHE A 399 -9.10 -2.23 -20.48
CA PHE A 399 -8.76 -0.90 -19.95
C PHE A 399 -8.21 -0.94 -18.51
N VAL A 400 -8.16 -2.14 -17.92
CA VAL A 400 -7.88 -2.37 -16.50
C VAL A 400 -6.51 -3.03 -16.29
N ILE A 401 -6.03 -3.02 -15.05
CA ILE A 401 -4.84 -3.74 -14.59
C ILE A 401 -5.30 -4.74 -13.53
N ALA A 402 -4.93 -6.01 -13.67
CA ALA A 402 -5.29 -7.08 -12.75
C ALA A 402 -4.11 -7.48 -11.88
N HIS A 403 -4.42 -8.03 -10.71
CA HIS A 403 -3.44 -8.42 -9.69
C HIS A 403 -3.75 -9.80 -9.15
N LEU A 404 -2.70 -10.53 -8.77
CA LEU A 404 -2.79 -11.93 -8.34
C LEU A 404 -2.39 -12.09 -6.87
N ASP A 405 -2.93 -13.13 -6.23
CA ASP A 405 -2.42 -13.57 -4.95
C ASP A 405 -1.12 -14.40 -5.11
N THR A 406 -0.47 -14.72 -4.00
CA THR A 406 0.75 -15.56 -3.95
C THR A 406 0.59 -17.01 -4.45
N LYS A 407 -0.59 -17.37 -4.97
CA LYS A 407 -0.92 -18.67 -5.56
C LYS A 407 -1.39 -18.53 -7.00
N ASP A 408 -1.09 -17.40 -7.64
CA ASP A 408 -1.40 -17.05 -9.02
C ASP A 408 -2.90 -17.08 -9.32
N ARG A 409 -3.72 -16.65 -8.36
CA ARG A 409 -5.18 -16.50 -8.54
C ARG A 409 -5.55 -15.02 -8.54
N LEU A 410 -6.43 -14.63 -9.45
CA LEU A 410 -6.94 -13.26 -9.52
C LEU A 410 -7.52 -12.85 -8.16
N ILE A 411 -7.08 -11.71 -7.64
CA ILE A 411 -7.57 -11.16 -6.37
C ILE A 411 -8.37 -9.89 -6.59
N TRP A 412 -7.87 -8.96 -7.39
CA TRP A 412 -8.53 -7.70 -7.72
C TRP A 412 -8.01 -7.11 -9.04
N TYR A 413 -8.72 -6.12 -9.58
CA TYR A 413 -8.25 -5.31 -10.70
C TYR A 413 -8.70 -3.85 -10.56
N ASN A 414 -7.94 -2.90 -11.11
CA ASN A 414 -8.24 -1.47 -11.11
C ASN A 414 -8.96 -1.04 -12.41
N GLY A 415 -10.16 -0.45 -12.32
CA GLY A 415 -10.80 0.19 -13.49
C GLY A 415 -12.30 -0.02 -13.65
N SER A 416 -13.03 -0.34 -12.57
CA SER A 416 -14.49 -0.55 -12.49
C SER A 416 -15.04 -1.80 -13.19
N LEU A 417 -16.31 -2.09 -12.96
CA LEU A 417 -17.06 -3.18 -13.63
C LEU A 417 -17.50 -2.82 -15.07
N LEU A 418 -17.32 -1.57 -15.49
CA LEU A 418 -17.63 -1.13 -16.85
C LEU A 418 -16.52 -1.57 -17.81
N LYS A 419 -16.89 -1.98 -19.02
CA LYS A 419 -15.94 -2.30 -20.07
C LYS A 419 -15.04 -1.12 -20.39
N ASN A 420 -15.62 0.08 -20.53
CA ASN A 420 -14.87 1.32 -20.66
C ASN A 420 -15.60 2.47 -19.96
N LYS A 421 -15.20 2.72 -18.70
CA LYS A 421 -15.78 3.77 -17.86
C LYS A 421 -15.69 5.20 -18.42
N ARG A 422 -14.82 5.46 -19.40
CA ARG A 422 -14.63 6.81 -19.98
C ARG A 422 -15.57 7.11 -21.12
N VAL A 423 -15.96 6.10 -21.91
CA VAL A 423 -16.75 6.28 -23.14
C VAL A 423 -18.18 5.76 -23.02
N ASP A 424 -18.40 4.75 -22.17
CA ASP A 424 -19.72 4.16 -21.95
C ASP A 424 -19.96 3.96 -20.45
N ALA A 425 -20.78 4.86 -19.89
CA ALA A 425 -21.13 4.84 -18.48
C ALA A 425 -22.06 3.66 -18.10
N THR A 426 -22.56 2.88 -19.06
CA THR A 426 -23.54 1.78 -18.83
C THR A 426 -23.13 0.44 -19.43
N GLY A 427 -22.03 0.39 -20.17
CA GLY A 427 -21.49 -0.78 -20.85
C GLY A 427 -20.79 -1.76 -19.92
N TYR A 428 -21.56 -2.48 -19.11
CA TYR A 428 -21.07 -3.59 -18.29
C TYR A 428 -20.83 -4.85 -19.13
N GLU A 429 -19.67 -5.47 -18.98
CA GLU A 429 -19.36 -6.73 -19.64
C GLU A 429 -18.40 -7.55 -18.79
N VAL A 430 -18.68 -8.85 -18.65
CA VAL A 430 -17.79 -9.76 -17.92
C VAL A 430 -16.61 -10.09 -18.84
N PRO A 431 -15.36 -9.94 -18.40
CA PRO A 431 -14.19 -10.42 -19.12
C PRO A 431 -14.25 -11.93 -19.34
N SER A 432 -13.49 -12.45 -20.30
CA SER A 432 -13.44 -13.88 -20.61
C SER A 432 -12.13 -14.54 -20.20
N TYR A 433 -11.04 -13.78 -20.28
CA TYR A 433 -9.69 -14.31 -20.17
C TYR A 433 -8.79 -13.41 -19.32
N TRP A 434 -7.69 -13.98 -18.86
CA TRP A 434 -6.62 -13.24 -18.20
C TRP A 434 -5.25 -13.80 -18.57
N MET A 435 -4.22 -12.97 -18.36
CA MET A 435 -2.81 -13.27 -18.63
C MET A 435 -1.94 -12.59 -17.57
N MET A 436 -0.82 -13.22 -17.23
CA MET A 436 0.25 -12.66 -16.40
C MET A 436 1.60 -12.86 -17.10
N ASP A 437 2.63 -12.12 -16.67
CA ASP A 437 4.00 -12.19 -17.19
C ASP A 437 4.15 -12.08 -18.72
N GLY A 438 3.16 -11.48 -19.38
CA GLY A 438 3.16 -11.27 -20.82
C GLY A 438 3.69 -9.88 -21.20
N LYS A 439 3.85 -9.68 -22.50
CA LYS A 439 4.25 -8.39 -23.06
C LYS A 439 3.07 -7.43 -23.10
N TRP A 440 3.21 -6.28 -22.44
CA TRP A 440 2.23 -5.20 -22.48
C TRP A 440 2.30 -4.37 -23.76
N HIS A 441 1.12 -4.06 -24.31
CA HIS A 441 0.92 -3.20 -25.47
C HIS A 441 -0.06 -2.09 -25.10
N LYS A 442 0.42 -0.85 -25.01
CA LYS A 442 -0.42 0.30 -24.64
C LYS A 442 -1.38 0.66 -25.78
N GLY A 443 -2.64 0.91 -25.45
CA GLY A 443 -3.62 1.48 -26.38
C GLY A 443 -3.22 2.89 -26.83
N ARG A 444 -3.46 3.23 -28.11
CA ARG A 444 -3.03 4.51 -28.70
C ARG A 444 -3.69 5.73 -28.06
N THR A 445 -4.99 5.63 -27.78
CA THR A 445 -5.76 6.66 -27.06
C THR A 445 -6.43 6.05 -25.83
N LYS A 446 -7.07 6.90 -25.03
CA LYS A 446 -7.90 6.48 -23.88
C LYS A 446 -9.14 5.69 -24.29
N ASP A 447 -9.49 5.66 -25.56
CA ASP A 447 -10.61 4.90 -26.13
C ASP A 447 -10.17 3.53 -26.65
N ASN A 448 -8.86 3.29 -26.75
CA ASN A 448 -8.30 2.02 -27.20
C ASN A 448 -7.85 1.18 -26.01
N MET A 449 -8.22 -0.10 -26.02
CA MET A 449 -7.74 -1.05 -25.03
C MET A 449 -6.22 -1.19 -25.07
N SER A 450 -5.63 -1.39 -23.90
CA SER A 450 -4.29 -1.96 -23.78
C SER A 450 -4.40 -3.48 -23.78
N CYS A 451 -3.32 -4.16 -24.11
CA CYS A 451 -3.37 -5.61 -24.28
C CYS A 451 -2.11 -6.28 -23.76
N MET A 452 -2.22 -7.57 -23.45
CA MET A 452 -1.10 -8.43 -23.14
C MET A 452 -1.02 -9.57 -24.17
N SER A 453 0.19 -9.93 -24.60
CA SER A 453 0.46 -11.09 -25.45
C SER A 453 1.68 -11.85 -24.93
N ASP A 454 2.10 -12.88 -25.66
CA ASP A 454 3.39 -13.58 -25.47
C ASP A 454 3.50 -14.32 -24.12
N SER A 455 2.36 -14.66 -23.50
CA SER A 455 2.28 -15.56 -22.36
C SER A 455 1.05 -16.46 -22.43
N LYS A 456 0.88 -17.34 -21.44
CA LYS A 456 -0.24 -18.28 -21.39
C LYS A 456 -1.56 -17.52 -21.17
N VAL A 457 -2.56 -17.84 -21.98
CA VAL A 457 -3.93 -17.36 -21.78
C VAL A 457 -4.68 -18.29 -20.83
N HIS A 458 -5.35 -17.70 -19.87
CA HIS A 458 -6.19 -18.40 -18.90
C HIS A 458 -7.65 -17.99 -19.13
N GLU A 459 -8.55 -18.96 -19.20
CA GLU A 459 -9.98 -18.68 -19.16
C GLU A 459 -10.40 -18.42 -17.70
N LEU A 460 -11.26 -17.43 -17.49
CA LEU A 460 -11.88 -17.24 -16.19
C LEU A 460 -12.71 -18.47 -15.82
N THR A 461 -12.53 -18.91 -14.58
CA THR A 461 -13.31 -20.00 -14.00
C THR A 461 -14.79 -19.64 -13.92
N LYS A 462 -15.63 -20.68 -13.79
CA LYS A 462 -17.09 -20.48 -13.58
C LYS A 462 -17.37 -19.60 -12.36
N GLU A 463 -16.57 -19.74 -11.31
CA GLU A 463 -16.74 -18.97 -10.07
C GLU A 463 -16.34 -17.51 -10.26
N GLU A 464 -15.21 -17.22 -10.92
CA GLU A 464 -14.79 -15.85 -11.20
C GLU A 464 -15.81 -15.12 -12.10
N LYS A 465 -16.29 -15.79 -13.16
CA LYS A 465 -17.35 -15.25 -14.03
C LYS A 465 -18.63 -14.98 -13.23
N ARG A 466 -18.98 -15.86 -12.28
CA ARG A 466 -20.16 -15.68 -11.42
C ARG A 466 -20.00 -14.48 -10.50
N ILE A 467 -18.85 -14.33 -9.83
CA ILE A 467 -18.55 -13.19 -8.95
C ILE A 467 -18.67 -11.87 -9.71
N LEU A 468 -18.08 -11.77 -10.91
CA LEU A 468 -18.16 -10.56 -11.73
C LEU A 468 -19.59 -10.30 -12.24
N SER A 469 -20.30 -11.35 -12.65
CA SER A 469 -21.71 -11.24 -13.08
C SER A 469 -22.62 -10.74 -11.94
N ASP A 470 -22.47 -11.31 -10.74
CA ASP A 470 -23.22 -10.93 -9.54
C ASP A 470 -22.85 -9.50 -9.11
N SER A 471 -21.58 -9.11 -9.23
CA SER A 471 -21.09 -7.74 -8.96
C SER A 471 -21.69 -6.72 -9.94
N ILE A 472 -21.73 -7.04 -11.23
CA ILE A 472 -22.40 -6.21 -12.25
C ILE A 472 -23.89 -6.05 -11.93
N LYS A 473 -24.56 -7.14 -11.53
CA LYS A 473 -25.98 -7.11 -11.18
C LYS A 473 -26.26 -6.14 -10.04
N VAL A 474 -25.50 -6.23 -8.94
CA VAL A 474 -25.69 -5.31 -7.80
C VAL A 474 -25.25 -3.88 -8.13
N ALA A 475 -24.24 -3.69 -8.98
CA ALA A 475 -23.83 -2.35 -9.45
C ALA A 475 -24.93 -1.65 -10.25
N LYS A 476 -25.66 -2.38 -11.10
CA LYS A 476 -26.83 -1.86 -11.82
C LYS A 476 -27.96 -1.45 -10.87
N GLU A 477 -28.21 -2.22 -9.80
CA GLU A 477 -29.18 -1.85 -8.75
C GLU A 477 -28.77 -0.58 -8.00
N VAL A 478 -27.47 -0.43 -7.71
CA VAL A 478 -26.90 0.79 -7.12
C VAL A 478 -27.11 2.00 -8.03
N ASP A 479 -26.81 1.88 -9.33
CA ASP A 479 -26.99 2.97 -10.30
C ASP A 479 -28.45 3.45 -10.35
N LEU A 480 -29.41 2.53 -10.39
CA LEU A 480 -30.83 2.87 -10.37
C LEU A 480 -31.21 3.62 -9.09
N THR A 481 -30.68 3.19 -7.95
CA THR A 481 -30.95 3.80 -6.65
C THR A 481 -30.38 5.21 -6.56
N LEU A 482 -29.10 5.40 -6.89
CA LEU A 482 -28.44 6.71 -6.87
C LEU A 482 -29.13 7.71 -7.82
N ASN A 483 -29.47 7.29 -9.03
CA ASN A 483 -30.17 8.12 -10.03
C ASN A 483 -31.62 8.45 -9.64
N SER A 484 -32.25 7.65 -8.77
CA SER A 484 -33.60 7.91 -8.26
C SER A 484 -33.59 8.92 -7.11
N ALA A 485 -32.58 8.84 -6.24
CA ALA A 485 -32.40 9.77 -5.13
C ALA A 485 -32.12 11.21 -5.59
N ASP A 486 -31.59 11.38 -6.80
CA ASP A 486 -31.36 12.71 -7.38
C ASP A 486 -32.62 13.36 -7.95
N ARG A 487 -33.64 12.56 -8.31
CA ARG A 487 -34.91 13.06 -8.88
C ARG A 487 -35.98 13.40 -7.83
N GLY A 488 -35.84 12.89 -6.60
CA GLY A 488 -36.81 13.12 -5.51
C GLY A 488 -36.56 14.37 -4.66
N SER A 489 -35.57 15.19 -5.01
CA SER A 489 -35.11 16.36 -4.24
C SER A 489 -35.31 17.70 -4.97
N GLY A 490 -36.11 17.70 -6.03
CA GLY A 490 -36.44 18.89 -6.83
C GLY A 490 -37.70 19.58 -6.34
#